data_AF-A0A953B792-F1
#
_entry.id   AF-A0A953B792-F1
#
_cell.length_a   1.000
_cell.length_b   1.000
_cell.length_c   1.000
_cell.angle_alpha   90.00
_cell.angle_beta   90.00
_cell.angle_gamma   90.00
#
_symmetry.space_group_name_H-M   'P 1'
#
loop_
_entity.id
_entity.type
_entity.pdbx_description
1 polymer ?
#
loop_
_entity_poly.entity_id
_entity_poly.type
_entity_poly.pdbx_seq_one_letter_code
_entity_poly.pdbx_strand_id
1 'polypeptide(L)'
;TTHHDIVAAIVDGLVAAGHPRSSIVVWDRSLGGSGEAGYRPGSDGYQLRAIAPRDGYDPQAAISAPLIGKLVWGDLEYHGVAGKLTILSDTENTSNVSHFARILSTDVTKVINVPVMSVSETNGIAGCIYNMTIPNIDNWRRFTQGSRFGAESLAEIYADPHIAKKVVLNVMDGLIAQYAGGPQPQPNYALHHATLYASRDPVALDAIVLKQLEQLRVRVGLPKITPLAAYIGYAAQLGLGNAEPSRIEVKNIGP
;
A
#
# COMPACT_ATOMS: atom_id res chain seq x y z
N THR A 1 -8.72 1.34 -5.56
CA THR A 1 -9.35 0.81 -4.33
C THR A 1 -9.84 -0.60 -4.60
N THR A 2 -9.75 -1.50 -3.62
CA THR A 2 -10.26 -2.88 -3.74
C THR A 2 -11.78 -2.94 -3.73
N HIS A 3 -12.36 -3.96 -4.35
CA HIS A 3 -13.80 -4.18 -4.39
C HIS A 3 -14.38 -4.34 -2.98
N HIS A 4 -15.49 -3.64 -2.71
CA HIS A 4 -16.20 -3.67 -1.43
C HIS A 4 -16.60 -5.09 -1.00
N ASP A 5 -17.08 -5.93 -1.93
CA ASP A 5 -17.52 -7.30 -1.64
C ASP A 5 -16.39 -8.17 -1.06
N ILE A 6 -15.15 -7.96 -1.48
CA ILE A 6 -13.98 -8.68 -0.94
C ILE A 6 -13.76 -8.27 0.52
N VAL A 7 -13.80 -6.97 0.80
CA VAL A 7 -13.66 -6.47 2.18
C VAL A 7 -14.82 -6.91 3.04
N ALA A 8 -16.06 -6.89 2.53
CA ALA A 8 -17.23 -7.40 3.24
C ALA A 8 -17.05 -8.87 3.63
N ALA A 9 -16.58 -9.72 2.73
CA ALA A 9 -16.30 -11.13 3.01
C ALA A 9 -15.19 -11.33 4.07
N ILE A 10 -14.14 -10.50 4.04
CA ILE A 10 -13.08 -10.51 5.07
C ILE A 10 -13.67 -10.11 6.43
N VAL A 11 -14.49 -9.05 6.47
CA VAL A 11 -15.15 -8.58 7.70
C VAL A 11 -16.10 -9.66 8.23
N ASP A 12 -16.88 -10.31 7.38
CA ASP A 12 -17.76 -11.44 7.76
C ASP A 12 -16.96 -12.58 8.39
N GLY A 13 -15.81 -12.93 7.80
CA GLY A 13 -14.89 -13.93 8.34
C GLY A 13 -14.35 -13.56 9.72
N LEU A 14 -13.98 -12.28 9.94
CA LEU A 14 -13.55 -11.79 11.26
C LEU A 14 -14.68 -11.82 12.29
N VAL A 15 -15.91 -11.49 11.88
CA VAL A 15 -17.10 -11.59 12.74
C VAL A 15 -17.38 -13.04 13.12
N ALA A 16 -17.30 -13.96 12.16
CA ALA A 16 -17.44 -15.39 12.42
C ALA A 16 -16.34 -15.93 13.36
N ALA A 17 -15.15 -15.34 13.33
CA ALA A 17 -14.07 -15.63 14.27
C ALA A 17 -14.24 -14.98 15.67
N GLY A 18 -15.33 -14.23 15.89
CA GLY A 18 -15.70 -13.67 17.20
C GLY A 18 -15.32 -12.20 17.41
N HIS A 19 -14.84 -11.49 16.38
CA HIS A 19 -14.57 -10.06 16.50
C HIS A 19 -15.85 -9.23 16.28
N PRO A 20 -16.23 -8.33 17.22
CA PRO A 20 -17.36 -7.43 17.00
C PRO A 20 -17.13 -6.59 15.75
N ARG A 21 -18.12 -6.52 14.86
CA ARG A 21 -18.02 -5.76 13.61
C ARG A 21 -17.61 -4.30 13.82
N SER A 22 -18.13 -3.67 14.88
CA SER A 22 -17.79 -2.30 15.29
C SER A 22 -16.35 -2.11 15.76
N SER A 23 -15.64 -3.19 16.10
CA SER A 23 -14.21 -3.14 16.45
C SER A 23 -13.29 -3.23 15.24
N ILE A 24 -13.83 -3.54 14.05
CA ILE A 24 -13.05 -3.68 12.82
C ILE A 24 -12.90 -2.30 12.17
N VAL A 25 -11.67 -1.98 11.78
CA VAL A 25 -11.32 -0.75 11.06
C VAL A 25 -10.96 -1.10 9.63
N VAL A 26 -11.67 -0.51 8.68
CA VAL A 26 -11.32 -0.50 7.25
C VAL A 26 -10.85 0.91 6.93
N TRP A 27 -9.65 1.03 6.36
CA TRP A 27 -9.11 2.35 6.04
C TRP A 27 -8.44 2.38 4.68
N ASP A 28 -8.41 3.59 4.12
CA ASP A 28 -7.59 3.98 2.98
C ASP A 28 -6.93 5.32 3.35
N ARG A 29 -5.87 5.71 2.63
CA ARG A 29 -5.24 7.01 2.88
C ARG A 29 -6.21 8.16 2.64
N SER A 30 -7.01 8.06 1.57
CA SER A 30 -8.05 9.02 1.25
C SER A 30 -9.31 8.29 0.79
N LEU A 31 -10.46 8.73 1.27
CA LEU A 31 -11.76 8.16 0.87
C LEU A 31 -12.30 8.73 -0.45
N GLY A 32 -11.52 9.59 -1.13
CA GLY A 32 -11.94 10.29 -2.35
C GLY A 32 -12.35 9.38 -3.53
N GLY A 33 -11.97 8.10 -3.51
CA GLY A 33 -12.39 7.09 -4.49
C GLY A 33 -13.18 5.91 -3.90
N SER A 34 -13.39 5.88 -2.58
CA SER A 34 -14.04 4.74 -1.91
C SER A 34 -15.54 4.67 -2.20
N GLY A 35 -16.19 5.81 -2.45
CA GLY A 35 -17.62 5.85 -2.80
C GLY A 35 -17.93 5.13 -4.11
N GLU A 36 -17.07 5.26 -5.13
CA GLU A 36 -17.23 4.57 -6.42
C GLU A 36 -17.02 3.06 -6.31
N ALA A 37 -16.17 2.63 -5.37
CA ALA A 37 -15.93 1.22 -5.08
C ALA A 37 -16.99 0.58 -4.14
N GLY A 38 -18.04 1.34 -3.76
CA GLY A 38 -19.16 0.84 -2.96
C GLY A 38 -19.08 1.12 -1.46
N TYR A 39 -17.97 1.69 -0.97
CA TYR A 39 -17.82 1.98 0.46
C TYR A 39 -18.66 3.19 0.87
N ARG A 40 -19.46 3.02 1.93
CA ARG A 40 -20.28 4.08 2.49
C ARG A 40 -20.08 4.16 4.00
N PRO A 41 -19.77 5.34 4.56
CA PRO A 41 -19.66 5.49 6.00
C PRO A 41 -20.94 5.04 6.72
N GLY A 42 -20.79 4.17 7.73
CA GLY A 42 -21.90 3.74 8.59
C GLY A 42 -22.85 2.69 8.00
N SER A 43 -22.68 2.24 6.74
CA SER A 43 -23.58 1.23 6.15
C SER A 43 -23.28 -0.19 6.60
N ASP A 44 -22.01 -0.50 6.84
CA ASP A 44 -21.54 -1.88 6.92
C ASP A 44 -21.18 -2.33 8.33
N GLY A 45 -21.48 -1.50 9.35
CA GLY A 45 -21.25 -1.76 10.77
C GLY A 45 -19.80 -1.76 11.26
N TYR A 46 -18.81 -1.73 10.35
CA TYR A 46 -17.40 -1.51 10.68
C TYR A 46 -17.05 -0.02 10.63
N GLN A 47 -15.87 0.33 11.14
CA GLN A 47 -15.38 1.71 11.10
C GLN A 47 -14.63 1.99 9.79
N LEU A 48 -15.21 2.80 8.91
CA LEU A 48 -14.55 3.29 7.70
C LEU A 48 -13.78 4.57 8.01
N ARG A 49 -12.44 4.55 7.85
CA ARG A 49 -11.57 5.68 8.23
C ARG A 49 -10.67 6.15 7.08
N ALA A 50 -10.35 7.43 7.07
CA ALA A 50 -9.29 8.03 6.27
C ALA A 50 -8.11 8.42 7.16
N ILE A 51 -6.91 8.60 6.59
CA ILE A 51 -5.81 9.24 7.31
C ILE A 51 -6.00 10.76 7.21
N ALA A 52 -6.32 11.41 8.34
CA ALA A 52 -6.49 12.85 8.38
C ALA A 52 -5.17 13.57 8.01
N PRO A 53 -5.18 14.57 7.13
CA PRO A 53 -3.99 15.38 6.86
C PRO A 53 -3.45 15.98 8.16
N ARG A 54 -2.14 15.84 8.41
CA ARG A 54 -1.43 16.18 9.65
C ARG A 54 -1.87 15.35 10.86
N ASP A 55 -3.13 15.48 11.28
CA ASP A 55 -3.68 14.89 12.51
C ASP A 55 -3.92 13.37 12.40
N GLY A 56 -3.70 12.78 11.23
CA GLY A 56 -3.71 11.33 11.04
C GLY A 56 -2.35 10.67 11.27
N TYR A 57 -1.27 11.43 11.44
CA TYR A 57 0.10 10.93 11.56
C TYR A 57 0.64 11.06 12.98
N ASP A 58 1.41 10.06 13.40
CA ASP A 58 1.93 9.96 14.76
C ASP A 58 3.34 10.58 14.88
N PRO A 59 3.54 11.64 15.69
CA PRO A 59 4.86 12.25 15.89
C PRO A 59 5.88 11.32 16.56
N GLN A 60 5.44 10.23 17.20
CA GLN A 60 6.34 9.29 17.89
C GLN A 60 6.65 8.05 17.06
N ALA A 61 5.87 7.75 16.02
CA ALA A 61 6.11 6.64 15.11
C ALA A 61 6.64 7.19 13.79
N ALA A 62 7.96 7.27 13.66
CA ALA A 62 8.61 7.85 12.51
C ALA A 62 9.78 7.01 11.99
N ILE A 63 10.06 7.15 10.70
CA ILE A 63 11.21 6.58 10.01
C ILE A 63 12.02 7.69 9.34
N SER A 64 13.34 7.61 9.49
CA SER A 64 14.29 8.48 8.79
C SER A 64 14.98 7.70 7.68
N ALA A 65 15.15 8.34 6.52
CA ALA A 65 15.89 7.79 5.40
C ALA A 65 16.92 8.83 4.91
N PRO A 66 18.03 8.44 4.25
CA PRO A 66 19.00 9.37 3.68
C PRO A 66 18.47 10.03 2.38
N LEU A 67 17.19 10.42 2.37
CA LEU A 67 16.48 10.99 1.25
C LEU A 67 15.61 12.14 1.75
N ILE A 68 15.93 13.35 1.30
CA ILE A 68 15.21 14.56 1.70
C ILE A 68 13.97 14.72 0.81
N GLY A 69 12.81 14.91 1.43
CA GLY A 69 11.55 15.22 0.75
C GLY A 69 11.09 16.64 1.04
N LYS A 70 10.45 17.28 0.06
CA LYS A 70 9.74 18.55 0.26
C LYS A 70 8.39 18.27 0.92
N LEU A 71 8.20 18.81 2.12
CA LEU A 71 6.96 18.73 2.87
C LEU A 71 5.87 19.52 2.16
N VAL A 72 4.66 18.98 2.15
CA VAL A 72 3.48 19.61 1.54
C VAL A 72 2.34 19.67 2.54
N TRP A 73 1.30 20.45 2.21
CA TRP A 73 0.08 20.49 3.01
C TRP A 73 -0.44 19.07 3.26
N GLY A 74 -0.65 18.76 4.55
CA GLY A 74 -1.08 17.45 5.02
C GLY A 74 0.03 16.56 5.60
N ASP A 75 1.31 16.89 5.38
CA ASP A 75 2.40 16.28 6.13
C ASP A 75 2.46 16.85 7.56
N LEU A 76 2.84 16.04 8.55
CA LEU A 76 2.78 16.38 9.97
C LEU A 76 3.61 17.64 10.27
N GLU A 77 4.86 17.63 9.82
CA GLU A 77 5.87 18.68 10.02
C GLU A 77 5.72 19.84 9.03
N TYR A 78 4.71 19.86 8.17
CA TYR A 78 4.56 20.93 7.20
C TYR A 78 4.29 22.27 7.90
N HIS A 79 5.22 23.21 7.73
CA HIS A 79 5.09 24.57 8.22
C HIS A 79 4.58 25.42 7.06
N GLY A 80 3.27 25.59 6.94
CA GLY A 80 2.68 26.49 5.95
C GLY A 80 1.32 26.97 6.44
N VAL A 81 1.03 28.26 6.21
CA VAL A 81 -0.24 28.84 6.65
C VAL A 81 -1.30 28.51 5.60
N ALA A 82 -2.33 27.74 5.99
CA ALA A 82 -3.46 27.44 5.10
C ALA A 82 -4.06 28.74 4.55
N GLY A 83 -4.11 28.87 3.21
CA GLY A 83 -4.67 30.04 2.53
C GLY A 83 -3.75 31.25 2.38
N LYS A 84 -2.47 31.20 2.81
CA LYS A 84 -1.47 32.22 2.48
C LYS A 84 -0.33 31.61 1.67
N LEU A 85 0.04 32.27 0.57
CA LEU A 85 1.24 31.95 -0.20
C LEU A 85 2.45 32.19 0.73
N THR A 86 2.89 31.15 1.41
CA THR A 86 4.02 31.26 2.34
C THR A 86 5.28 31.06 1.50
N ILE A 87 6.00 32.15 1.20
CA ILE A 87 7.32 32.08 0.58
C ILE A 87 8.28 31.66 1.70
N LEU A 88 8.29 30.37 2.02
CA LEU A 88 9.31 29.78 2.88
C LEU A 88 10.49 29.40 1.99
N SER A 89 11.71 29.55 2.51
CA SER A 89 12.88 29.07 1.79
C SER A 89 12.75 27.57 1.56
N ASP A 90 13.24 27.05 0.42
CA ASP A 90 13.14 25.62 0.09
C ASP A 90 13.76 24.71 1.18
N THR A 91 14.64 25.24 2.03
CA THR A 91 15.23 24.56 3.19
C THR A 91 14.28 24.38 4.38
N GLU A 92 13.34 25.29 4.63
CA GLU A 92 12.50 25.29 5.84
C GLU A 92 11.33 24.28 5.78
N ASN A 93 10.98 23.79 4.59
CA ASN A 93 9.91 22.82 4.36
C ASN A 93 10.45 21.54 3.72
N THR A 94 11.60 21.07 4.19
CA THR A 94 12.15 19.77 3.81
C THR A 94 12.40 18.92 5.04
N SER A 95 12.22 17.62 4.89
CA SER A 95 12.48 16.66 5.98
C SER A 95 12.91 15.32 5.38
N ASN A 96 13.81 14.65 6.09
CA ASN A 96 14.21 13.27 5.83
C ASN A 96 13.46 12.29 6.75
N VAL A 97 12.45 12.77 7.49
CA VAL A 97 11.58 11.99 8.38
C VAL A 97 10.20 11.80 7.75
N SER A 98 9.62 10.62 7.94
CA SER A 98 8.25 10.26 7.59
C SER A 98 7.58 9.66 8.81
N HIS A 99 6.32 10.01 9.06
CA HIS A 99 5.53 9.59 10.20
C HIS A 99 4.49 8.57 9.77
N PHE A 100 4.33 7.49 10.54
CA PHE A 100 3.32 6.49 10.30
C PHE A 100 1.93 7.01 10.67
N ALA A 101 0.91 6.52 9.97
CA ALA A 101 -0.48 6.79 10.31
C ALA A 101 -0.80 6.26 11.71
N ARG A 102 -1.53 7.05 12.52
CA ARG A 102 -2.03 6.66 13.86
C ARG A 102 -2.83 5.37 13.84
N ILE A 103 -3.57 5.13 12.74
CA ILE A 103 -4.30 3.88 12.54
C ILE A 103 -3.34 2.68 12.69
N LEU A 104 -2.17 2.75 12.06
CA LEU A 104 -1.14 1.72 12.15
C LEU A 104 -0.36 1.77 13.45
N SER A 105 0.00 2.93 13.99
CA SER A 105 0.84 2.98 15.19
C SER A 105 0.06 2.60 16.45
N THR A 106 -1.14 3.16 16.65
CA THR A 106 -1.89 3.08 17.92
C THR A 106 -3.21 2.33 17.84
N ASP A 107 -3.96 2.44 16.74
CA ASP A 107 -5.39 2.09 16.78
C ASP A 107 -5.67 0.61 16.51
N VAL A 108 -4.82 -0.05 15.71
CA VAL A 108 -4.98 -1.48 15.34
C VAL A 108 -3.88 -2.35 15.93
N THR A 109 -4.22 -3.59 16.27
CA THR A 109 -3.29 -4.59 16.81
C THR A 109 -2.85 -5.60 15.76
N LYS A 110 -3.70 -5.85 14.75
CA LYS A 110 -3.49 -6.78 13.63
C LYS A 110 -4.05 -6.19 12.35
N VAL A 111 -3.44 -6.53 11.22
CA VAL A 111 -3.77 -6.03 9.90
C VAL A 111 -3.95 -7.20 8.93
N ILE A 112 -5.07 -7.20 8.21
CA ILE A 112 -5.24 -7.92 6.95
C ILE A 112 -5.02 -6.91 5.83
N ASN A 113 -3.96 -7.09 5.06
CA ASN A 113 -3.60 -6.20 3.96
C ASN A 113 -4.38 -6.60 2.71
N VAL A 114 -5.04 -5.64 2.06
CA VAL A 114 -5.90 -5.89 0.89
C VAL A 114 -5.44 -5.06 -0.32
N PRO A 115 -4.28 -5.40 -0.93
CA PRO A 115 -3.78 -4.68 -2.10
C PRO A 115 -4.58 -5.01 -3.36
N VAL A 116 -4.45 -4.16 -4.39
CA VAL A 116 -5.01 -4.42 -5.73
C VAL A 116 -3.90 -4.86 -6.66
N MET A 117 -4.20 -5.78 -7.57
CA MET A 117 -3.28 -6.21 -8.62
C MET A 117 -3.08 -5.10 -9.67
N SER A 118 -2.21 -4.15 -9.39
CA SER A 118 -1.90 -3.06 -10.32
C SER A 118 -0.43 -2.66 -10.32
N VAL A 119 0.03 -2.10 -11.43
CA VAL A 119 1.35 -1.47 -11.51
C VAL A 119 1.39 -0.12 -10.79
N SER A 120 2.59 0.30 -10.42
CA SER A 120 2.90 1.66 -10.02
C SER A 120 4.08 2.13 -10.87
N GLU A 121 3.87 3.15 -11.72
CA GLU A 121 4.93 3.63 -12.63
C GLU A 121 6.13 4.25 -11.90
N THR A 122 6.02 4.48 -10.59
CA THR A 122 7.10 4.99 -9.74
C THR A 122 7.74 3.93 -8.85
N ASN A 123 7.03 2.83 -8.57
CA ASN A 123 7.43 1.84 -7.56
C ASN A 123 7.21 0.40 -8.03
N GLY A 124 7.08 0.13 -9.32
CA GLY A 124 6.91 -1.24 -9.81
C GLY A 124 5.46 -1.71 -9.79
N ILE A 125 5.01 -2.19 -8.63
CA ILE A 125 3.63 -2.64 -8.43
C ILE A 125 3.06 -2.04 -7.15
N ALA A 126 1.76 -1.77 -7.15
CA ALA A 126 1.00 -1.36 -5.97
C ALA A 126 0.58 -2.60 -5.14
N GLY A 127 1.52 -3.52 -4.94
CA GLY A 127 1.33 -4.81 -4.28
C GLY A 127 1.29 -4.70 -2.74
N CYS A 128 1.50 -5.83 -2.07
CA CYS A 128 1.43 -5.99 -0.63
C CYS A 128 2.35 -5.02 0.12
N ILE A 129 3.63 -4.97 -0.26
CA ILE A 129 4.62 -4.10 0.39
C ILE A 129 4.27 -2.63 0.15
N TYR A 130 3.95 -2.26 -1.09
CA TYR A 130 3.57 -0.89 -1.44
C TYR A 130 2.34 -0.43 -0.65
N ASN A 131 1.29 -1.25 -0.61
CA ASN A 131 0.00 -0.90 0.00
C ASN A 131 0.12 -0.59 1.50
N MET A 132 1.07 -1.21 2.20
CA MET A 132 1.34 -0.97 3.61
C MET A 132 2.36 0.14 3.88
N THR A 133 3.06 0.65 2.87
CA THR A 133 4.14 1.63 3.04
C THR A 133 3.68 3.01 2.57
N ILE A 134 3.76 3.28 1.26
CA ILE A 134 3.52 4.60 0.66
C ILE A 134 2.21 5.26 1.11
N PRO A 135 1.05 4.56 1.17
CA PRO A 135 -0.19 5.17 1.61
C PRO A 135 -0.26 5.48 3.12
N ASN A 136 0.58 4.83 3.93
CA ASN A 136 0.45 4.85 5.39
C ASN A 136 1.50 5.71 6.11
N ILE A 137 2.30 6.46 5.36
CA ILE A 137 3.24 7.43 5.91
C ILE A 137 3.02 8.82 5.31
N ASP A 138 3.40 9.86 6.03
CA ASP A 138 3.54 11.20 5.45
C ASP A 138 4.88 11.35 4.71
N ASN A 139 5.07 12.47 4.02
CA ASN A 139 6.28 12.76 3.22
C ASN A 139 6.70 11.61 2.25
N TRP A 140 5.77 10.72 1.89
CA TRP A 140 6.06 9.50 1.11
C TRP A 140 6.57 9.80 -0.31
N ARG A 141 6.26 10.97 -0.84
CA ARG A 141 6.60 11.40 -2.22
C ARG A 141 8.08 11.24 -2.52
N ARG A 142 8.95 11.42 -1.52
CA ARG A 142 10.40 11.24 -1.69
C ARG A 142 10.74 9.81 -2.14
N PHE A 143 9.97 8.81 -1.72
CA PHE A 143 10.16 7.41 -2.07
C PHE A 143 9.55 7.03 -3.44
N THR A 144 8.97 7.98 -4.18
CA THR A 144 8.31 7.72 -5.47
C THR A 144 8.93 8.52 -6.62
N GLN A 145 10.06 9.20 -6.42
CA GLN A 145 10.72 10.01 -7.46
C GLN A 145 11.82 9.25 -8.25
N GLY A 146 11.74 7.92 -8.33
CA GLY A 146 12.61 7.12 -9.20
C GLY A 146 14.10 7.11 -8.83
N SER A 147 14.47 7.58 -7.63
CA SER A 147 15.84 7.41 -7.13
C SER A 147 16.06 5.94 -6.76
N ARG A 148 17.29 5.44 -6.96
CA ARG A 148 17.68 4.07 -6.58
C ARG A 148 17.37 3.75 -5.11
N PHE A 149 17.43 4.78 -4.26
CA PHE A 149 17.07 4.73 -2.84
C PHE A 149 15.57 4.44 -2.60
N GLY A 150 14.68 4.89 -3.48
CA GLY A 150 13.23 4.70 -3.31
C GLY A 150 12.80 3.23 -3.35
N ALA A 151 13.43 2.40 -4.19
CA ALA A 151 13.12 0.98 -4.27
C ALA A 151 13.55 0.23 -2.99
N GLU A 152 14.76 0.47 -2.49
CA GLU A 152 15.23 -0.15 -1.24
C GLU A 152 14.40 0.30 -0.03
N SER A 153 13.99 1.58 -0.01
CA SER A 153 13.22 2.17 1.09
C SER A 153 11.88 1.47 1.35
N LEU A 154 11.20 0.94 0.33
CA LEU A 154 9.91 0.25 0.53
C LEU A 154 10.07 -0.98 1.42
N ALA A 155 11.13 -1.76 1.21
CA ALA A 155 11.42 -2.94 2.00
C ALA A 155 11.76 -2.56 3.46
N GLU A 156 12.56 -1.50 3.64
CA GLU A 156 12.94 -0.99 4.97
C GLU A 156 11.73 -0.41 5.74
N ILE A 157 10.89 0.38 5.08
CA ILE A 157 9.66 0.92 5.70
C ILE A 157 8.74 -0.23 6.10
N TYR A 158 8.55 -1.24 5.25
CA TYR A 158 7.70 -2.38 5.58
C TYR A 158 8.25 -3.20 6.76
N ALA A 159 9.58 -3.31 6.87
CA ALA A 159 10.24 -4.02 7.97
C ALA A 159 10.01 -3.38 9.34
N ASP A 160 9.55 -2.12 9.39
CA ASP A 160 9.26 -1.41 10.62
C ASP A 160 8.25 -2.20 11.49
N PRO A 161 8.48 -2.34 12.81
CA PRO A 161 7.59 -3.08 13.70
C PRO A 161 6.13 -2.59 13.72
N HIS A 162 5.85 -1.34 13.37
CA HIS A 162 4.48 -0.82 13.25
C HIS A 162 3.72 -1.45 12.07
N ILE A 163 4.43 -2.02 11.08
CA ILE A 163 3.86 -2.74 9.94
C ILE A 163 4.09 -4.25 10.09
N ALA A 164 5.34 -4.72 10.02
CA ALA A 164 5.68 -6.13 9.85
C ALA A 164 5.12 -7.05 10.96
N LYS A 165 5.02 -6.56 12.21
CA LYS A 165 4.48 -7.35 13.33
C LYS A 165 2.95 -7.38 13.37
N LYS A 166 2.29 -6.46 12.66
CA LYS A 166 0.83 -6.30 12.66
C LYS A 166 0.19 -7.00 11.46
N VAL A 167 0.82 -7.00 10.30
CA VAL A 167 0.30 -7.68 9.10
C VAL A 167 0.33 -9.20 9.30
N VAL A 168 -0.84 -9.84 9.28
CA VAL A 168 -0.98 -11.29 9.51
C VAL A 168 -1.47 -12.08 8.31
N LEU A 169 -2.06 -11.39 7.33
CA LEU A 169 -2.57 -11.96 6.10
C LEU A 169 -2.60 -10.88 5.01
N ASN A 170 -2.28 -11.27 3.79
CA ASN A 170 -2.48 -10.46 2.59
C ASN A 170 -3.53 -11.15 1.72
N VAL A 171 -4.53 -10.40 1.28
CA VAL A 171 -5.57 -10.84 0.34
C VAL A 171 -5.58 -9.85 -0.82
N MET A 172 -4.88 -10.18 -1.91
CA MET A 172 -4.84 -9.32 -3.08
C MET A 172 -6.07 -9.51 -3.95
N ASP A 173 -6.69 -8.39 -4.26
CA ASP A 173 -7.75 -8.25 -5.24
C ASP A 173 -7.17 -8.19 -6.66
N GLY A 174 -7.25 -9.32 -7.36
CA GLY A 174 -6.94 -9.44 -8.77
C GLY A 174 -8.18 -9.73 -9.62
N LEU A 175 -9.36 -9.27 -9.21
CA LEU A 175 -10.55 -9.40 -10.08
C LEU A 175 -10.35 -8.60 -11.37
N ILE A 176 -9.76 -7.41 -11.24
CA ILE A 176 -9.29 -6.58 -12.34
C ILE A 176 -7.78 -6.35 -12.15
N ALA A 177 -6.99 -6.68 -13.17
CA ALA A 177 -5.56 -6.42 -13.18
C ALA A 177 -5.23 -5.20 -14.04
N GLN A 178 -4.54 -4.20 -13.49
CA GLN A 178 -4.07 -3.02 -14.24
C GLN A 178 -2.56 -3.11 -14.51
N TYR A 179 -2.19 -3.29 -15.77
CA TYR A 179 -0.81 -3.54 -16.17
C TYR A 179 -0.04 -2.28 -16.61
N ALA A 180 -0.68 -1.12 -16.75
CA ALA A 180 -0.01 0.15 -17.09
C ALA A 180 -0.69 1.39 -16.50
N GLY A 181 0.04 2.51 -16.42
CA GLY A 181 -0.49 3.85 -16.14
C GLY A 181 -0.94 4.10 -14.70
N GLY A 182 -0.58 3.20 -13.78
CA GLY A 182 -0.82 3.36 -12.35
C GLY A 182 0.04 4.48 -11.71
N PRO A 183 -0.24 4.89 -10.47
CA PRO A 183 -1.09 4.18 -9.50
C PRO A 183 -2.59 4.53 -9.60
N GLN A 184 -2.97 5.50 -10.44
CA GLN A 184 -4.38 5.84 -10.63
C GLN A 184 -5.11 4.81 -11.50
N PRO A 185 -6.43 4.65 -11.33
CA PRO A 185 -7.22 3.78 -12.21
C PRO A 185 -7.09 4.19 -13.68
N GLN A 186 -6.77 3.22 -14.54
CA GLN A 186 -6.67 3.38 -15.99
C GLN A 186 -7.41 2.25 -16.69
N PRO A 187 -8.71 2.43 -17.00
CA PRO A 187 -9.53 1.38 -17.60
C PRO A 187 -8.96 0.82 -18.91
N ASN A 188 -8.29 1.66 -19.71
CA ASN A 188 -7.67 1.25 -20.97
C ASN A 188 -6.46 0.31 -20.81
N TYR A 189 -5.92 0.20 -19.59
CA TYR A 189 -4.79 -0.67 -19.25
C TYR A 189 -5.18 -1.70 -18.20
N ALA A 190 -6.47 -2.00 -18.09
CA ALA A 190 -7.05 -2.95 -17.15
C ALA A 190 -7.73 -4.11 -17.89
N LEU A 191 -7.70 -5.30 -17.28
CA LEU A 191 -8.38 -6.49 -17.81
C LEU A 191 -9.01 -7.31 -16.68
N HIS A 192 -10.02 -8.11 -17.04
CA HIS A 192 -10.63 -9.07 -16.13
C HIS A 192 -9.69 -10.25 -15.88
N HIS A 193 -9.05 -10.26 -14.70
CA HIS A 193 -8.12 -11.31 -14.28
C HIS A 193 -8.78 -12.35 -13.36
N ALA A 194 -9.91 -11.96 -12.72
CA ALA A 194 -10.84 -12.85 -12.03
C ALA A 194 -10.20 -13.79 -10.99
N THR A 195 -9.15 -13.32 -10.29
CA THR A 195 -8.41 -14.13 -9.33
C THR A 195 -8.19 -13.37 -8.02
N LEU A 196 -8.36 -14.05 -6.88
CA LEU A 196 -7.91 -13.55 -5.58
C LEU A 196 -6.64 -14.30 -5.17
N TYR A 197 -5.64 -13.57 -4.67
CA TYR A 197 -4.44 -14.17 -4.10
C TYR A 197 -4.44 -14.00 -2.59
N ALA A 198 -4.13 -15.05 -1.84
CA ALA A 198 -4.01 -14.97 -0.39
C ALA A 198 -2.70 -15.59 0.09
N SER A 199 -1.98 -14.89 0.96
CA SER A 199 -0.73 -15.36 1.53
C SER A 199 -0.38 -14.65 2.83
N ARG A 200 0.29 -15.34 3.76
CA ARG A 200 0.95 -14.70 4.90
C ARG A 200 2.30 -14.09 4.52
N ASP A 201 2.89 -14.53 3.42
CA ASP A 201 4.15 -14.02 2.86
C ASP A 201 3.84 -12.93 1.81
N PRO A 202 4.04 -11.63 2.12
CA PRO A 202 3.75 -10.53 1.20
C PRO A 202 4.73 -10.51 0.02
N VAL A 203 5.98 -10.92 0.24
CA VAL A 203 7.04 -10.92 -0.79
C VAL A 203 6.75 -11.97 -1.84
N ALA A 204 6.32 -13.16 -1.42
CA ALA A 204 5.92 -14.23 -2.33
C ALA A 204 4.74 -13.82 -3.21
N LEU A 205 3.74 -13.16 -2.63
CA LEU A 205 2.56 -12.69 -3.37
C LEU A 205 2.98 -11.62 -4.41
N ASP A 206 3.77 -10.63 -4.00
CA ASP A 206 4.26 -9.58 -4.90
C ASP A 206 5.15 -10.14 -6.02
N ALA A 207 6.01 -11.13 -5.73
CA ALA A 207 6.84 -11.80 -6.74
C ALA A 207 6.01 -12.55 -7.80
N ILE A 208 4.97 -13.27 -7.37
CA ILE A 208 4.06 -13.99 -8.28
C ILE A 208 3.28 -13.01 -9.15
N VAL A 209 2.73 -11.95 -8.56
CA VAL A 209 1.89 -10.97 -9.26
C VAL A 209 2.72 -10.09 -10.19
N LEU A 210 3.94 -9.70 -9.81
CA LEU A 210 4.87 -9.00 -10.70
C LEU A 210 5.10 -9.83 -11.97
N LYS A 211 5.38 -11.13 -11.85
CA LYS A 211 5.60 -12.00 -13.01
C LYS A 211 4.38 -12.03 -13.94
N GLN A 212 3.16 -12.02 -13.41
CA GLN A 212 1.95 -11.98 -14.22
C GLN A 212 1.75 -10.63 -14.92
N LEU A 213 1.90 -9.52 -14.19
CA LEU A 213 1.82 -8.18 -14.76
C LEU A 213 2.86 -7.97 -15.87
N GLU A 214 4.07 -8.51 -15.70
CA GLU A 214 5.11 -8.51 -16.73
C GLU A 214 4.67 -9.23 -18.01
N GLN A 215 4.05 -10.41 -17.88
CA GLN A 215 3.54 -11.13 -19.05
C GLN A 215 2.47 -10.32 -19.78
N LEU A 216 1.61 -9.61 -19.06
CA LEU A 216 0.62 -8.71 -19.66
C LEU A 216 1.29 -7.55 -20.39
N ARG A 217 2.25 -6.88 -19.76
CA ARG A 217 3.00 -5.76 -20.35
C ARG A 217 3.74 -6.18 -21.63
N VAL A 218 4.44 -7.31 -21.61
CA VAL A 218 5.17 -7.82 -22.78
C VAL A 218 4.22 -8.13 -23.95
N ARG A 219 3.04 -8.70 -23.69
CA ARG A 219 2.05 -9.02 -24.75
C ARG A 219 1.58 -7.79 -25.52
N VAL A 220 1.58 -6.62 -24.88
CA VAL A 220 1.15 -5.35 -25.49
C VAL A 220 2.32 -4.44 -25.85
N GLY A 221 3.55 -4.95 -25.84
CA GLY A 221 4.75 -4.20 -26.25
C GLY A 221 5.23 -3.15 -25.25
N LEU A 222 4.81 -3.23 -23.98
CA LEU A 222 5.28 -2.32 -22.93
C LEU A 222 6.58 -2.81 -22.30
N PRO A 223 7.46 -1.90 -21.84
CA PRO A 223 8.69 -2.26 -21.14
C PRO A 223 8.39 -2.92 -19.80
N LYS A 224 9.31 -3.78 -19.36
CA LYS A 224 9.26 -4.42 -18.06
C LYS A 224 9.26 -3.40 -16.93
N ILE A 225 8.47 -3.65 -15.89
CA ILE A 225 8.37 -2.82 -14.69
C ILE A 225 9.26 -3.35 -13.54
N THR A 226 9.82 -4.56 -13.68
CA THR A 226 10.70 -5.23 -12.72
C THR A 226 11.81 -4.34 -12.15
N PRO A 227 12.51 -3.48 -12.94
CA PRO A 227 13.53 -2.60 -12.37
C PRO A 227 13.01 -1.67 -11.28
N LEU A 228 11.74 -1.24 -11.37
CA LEU A 228 11.08 -0.40 -10.36
C LEU A 228 10.51 -1.21 -9.20
N ALA A 229 10.32 -2.52 -9.40
CA ALA A 229 9.89 -3.47 -8.37
C ALA A 229 11.06 -4.17 -7.66
N ALA A 230 12.29 -3.64 -7.77
CA ALA A 230 13.48 -4.24 -7.17
C ALA A 230 13.37 -4.43 -5.64
N TYR A 231 12.50 -3.63 -4.98
CA TYR A 231 12.17 -3.75 -3.56
C TYR A 231 11.74 -5.17 -3.15
N ILE A 232 11.16 -5.97 -4.06
CA ILE A 232 10.73 -7.34 -3.77
C ILE A 232 11.95 -8.22 -3.45
N GLY A 233 13.04 -8.06 -4.22
CA GLY A 233 14.29 -8.76 -3.98
C GLY A 233 14.95 -8.31 -2.67
N TYR A 234 14.97 -7.00 -2.41
CA TYR A 234 15.48 -6.46 -1.15
C TYR A 234 14.67 -6.92 0.06
N ALA A 235 13.33 -6.96 -0.05
CA ALA A 235 12.46 -7.47 1.01
C ALA A 235 12.74 -8.94 1.34
N ALA A 236 13.03 -9.77 0.33
CA ALA A 236 13.48 -11.14 0.55
C ALA A 236 14.82 -11.20 1.29
N GLN A 237 15.78 -10.34 0.93
CA GLN A 237 17.09 -10.25 1.60
C GLN A 237 16.97 -9.80 3.06
N LEU A 238 16.01 -8.93 3.38
CA LEU A 238 15.68 -8.53 4.75
C LEU A 238 14.92 -9.62 5.55
N GLY A 239 14.60 -10.76 4.92
CA GLY A 239 13.89 -11.85 5.58
C GLY A 239 12.39 -11.59 5.77
N LEU A 240 11.80 -10.67 5.00
CA LEU A 240 10.36 -10.34 5.08
C LEU A 240 9.48 -11.38 4.35
N GLY A 241 10.09 -12.29 3.60
CA GLY A 241 9.41 -13.32 2.82
C GLY A 241 10.29 -13.90 1.73
N ASN A 242 9.71 -14.63 0.78
CA ASN A 242 10.44 -15.33 -0.28
C ASN A 242 10.08 -14.78 -1.66
N ALA A 243 11.06 -14.23 -2.38
CA ALA A 243 10.88 -13.81 -3.78
C ALA A 243 11.21 -14.91 -4.81
N GLU A 244 11.87 -16.00 -4.38
CA GLU A 244 12.35 -17.03 -5.28
C GLU A 244 11.24 -18.00 -5.73
N PRO A 245 10.93 -18.09 -7.04
CA PRO A 245 9.81 -18.90 -7.52
C PRO A 245 9.88 -20.38 -7.13
N SER A 246 11.09 -20.95 -7.02
CA SER A 246 11.30 -22.35 -6.61
C SER A 246 10.95 -22.61 -5.13
N ARG A 247 10.84 -21.55 -4.33
CA ARG A 247 10.49 -21.60 -2.90
C ARG A 247 9.05 -21.15 -2.64
N ILE A 248 8.29 -20.83 -3.67
CA ILE A 248 6.89 -20.39 -3.58
C ILE A 248 6.00 -21.50 -4.14
N GLU A 249 5.15 -22.07 -3.28
CA GLU A 249 4.13 -23.03 -3.68
C GLU A 249 2.80 -22.29 -3.90
N VAL A 250 2.29 -22.31 -5.13
CA VAL A 250 0.97 -21.74 -5.46
C VAL A 250 -0.07 -22.86 -5.44
N LYS A 251 -1.06 -22.75 -4.54
CA LYS A 251 -2.21 -23.66 -4.44
C LYS A 251 -3.48 -22.95 -4.87
N ASN A 252 -4.18 -23.54 -5.82
CA ASN A 252 -5.50 -23.07 -6.21
C ASN A 252 -6.54 -23.58 -5.20
N ILE A 253 -7.33 -22.66 -4.64
CA ILE A 253 -8.40 -22.94 -3.67
C ILE A 253 -9.71 -22.44 -4.30
N GLY A 254 -10.58 -23.37 -4.68
CA GLY A 254 -11.72 -23.17 -5.60
C GLY A 254 -11.76 -24.40 -6.52
N PRO A 255 -12.93 -24.78 -7.08
CA PRO A 255 -13.05 -26.06 -7.79
C PRO A 255 -11.96 -26.27 -8.86
#